data_AF-T0RTH3-F1
#
_entry.id   AF-T0RTH3-F1
#
_cell.length_a   1.000
_cell.length_b   1.000
_cell.length_c   1.000
_cell.angle_alpha   90.00
_cell.angle_beta   90.00
_cell.angle_gamma   90.00
#
_symmetry.space_group_name_H-M   'P 1'
#
loop_
_entity.id
_entity.type
_entity.pdbx_description
1 polymer ?
#
loop_
_entity_poly.entity_id
_entity_poly.type
_entity_poly.pdbx_seq_one_letter_code
_entity_poly.pdbx_strand_id
1 'polypeptide(L)'
;FSGSPLIFLLALSIGEEAPQTTRKAFRFTVASDVDLLKEVMFVSPYDCQYGQIAKRWEDDDPEESDSAATPSKKVKKEGRGAIKDVASVVVDFTSIIESSNKLKQDEISAKKEETAVAQRRHELDEQRYLLEKAEREARFQLERSEREVQLEFIRSTIELMRSLGNKI
;
A
#
# COMPACT_ATOMS: atom_id res chain seq x y z
N PHE A 1 -8.00 32.94 46.17
CA PHE A 1 -6.87 33.11 45.23
C PHE A 1 -7.42 33.38 43.84
N SER A 2 -7.64 34.66 43.54
CA SER A 2 -7.86 35.18 42.19
C SER A 2 -6.49 35.50 41.59
N GLY A 3 -6.23 35.03 40.36
CA GLY A 3 -4.97 35.26 39.65
C GLY A 3 -5.27 35.58 38.19
N SER A 4 -5.01 36.84 37.84
CA SER A 4 -5.51 37.61 36.70
C SER A 4 -5.05 37.18 35.29
N PRO A 5 -5.81 37.53 34.24
CA PRO A 5 -5.56 37.18 32.83
C PRO A 5 -4.54 38.11 32.13
N LEU A 6 -3.43 38.42 32.79
CA LEU A 6 -2.45 39.41 32.30
C LEU A 6 -1.26 38.82 31.51
N ILE A 7 -1.29 37.53 31.16
CA ILE A 7 -0.26 36.93 30.29
C ILE A 7 -0.66 36.96 28.81
N PHE A 8 -1.95 37.18 28.50
CA PHE A 8 -2.43 37.14 27.11
C PHE A 8 -2.29 38.45 26.32
N LEU A 9 -1.81 39.53 26.95
CA LEU A 9 -1.79 40.87 26.35
C LEU A 9 -0.39 41.46 26.10
N LEU A 10 0.70 40.69 26.20
CA LEU A 10 2.05 41.21 25.99
C LEU A 10 2.88 40.53 24.88
N ALA A 11 2.23 39.77 23.99
CA ALA A 11 2.91 39.25 22.79
C ALA A 11 2.22 39.68 21.48
N LEU A 12 1.38 40.72 21.54
CA LEU A 12 1.07 41.52 20.37
C LEU A 12 2.03 42.71 20.35
N SER A 13 2.90 42.69 19.35
CA SER A 13 3.76 43.76 18.84
C SER A 13 5.25 43.52 19.12
N ILE A 14 5.93 42.98 18.10
CA ILE A 14 7.15 43.51 17.47
C ILE A 14 7.47 42.57 16.30
N GLY A 15 7.61 43.11 15.09
CA GLY A 15 8.31 42.43 13.99
C GLY A 15 7.54 42.32 12.69
N GLU A 16 7.30 43.45 12.04
CA GLU A 16 7.12 43.54 10.59
C GLU A 16 8.43 43.11 9.90
N GLU A 17 8.42 42.06 9.08
CA GLU A 17 9.42 41.84 8.01
C GLU A 17 8.88 40.90 6.90
N ALA A 18 8.86 41.44 5.67
CA ALA A 18 8.93 40.85 4.33
C ALA A 18 8.08 39.60 3.93
N PRO A 19 7.43 39.61 2.74
CA PRO A 19 6.81 38.41 2.17
C PRO A 19 7.91 37.46 1.67
N GLN A 20 8.42 36.59 2.55
CA GLN A 20 9.16 35.43 2.09
C GLN A 20 8.16 34.48 1.44
N THR A 21 8.16 34.45 0.11
CA THR A 21 7.51 33.43 -0.70
C THR A 21 8.25 32.10 -0.50
N THR A 22 8.20 31.57 0.72
CA THR A 22 8.57 30.17 0.94
C THR A 22 7.50 29.37 0.23
N ARG A 23 7.84 28.83 -0.95
CA ARG A 23 7.00 27.87 -1.64
C ARG A 23 6.72 26.77 -0.62
N LYS A 24 5.48 26.73 -0.12
CA LYS A 24 5.02 25.74 0.84
C LYS A 24 5.38 24.39 0.24
N ALA A 25 6.24 23.63 0.93
CA ALA A 25 6.67 22.32 0.43
C ALA A 25 5.43 21.52 0.06
N PHE A 26 5.39 21.04 -1.19
CA PHE A 26 4.23 20.33 -1.70
C PHE A 26 4.05 19.07 -0.84
N ARG A 27 2.96 19.03 -0.08
CA ARG A 27 2.63 17.91 0.79
C ARG A 27 1.61 17.09 0.03
N PHE A 28 2.06 15.93 -0.44
CA PHE A 28 1.23 14.89 -1.00
C PHE A 28 0.19 14.48 0.05
N THR A 29 -1.09 14.57 -0.32
CA THR A 29 -2.20 14.09 0.50
C THR A 29 -2.95 13.06 -0.31
N VAL A 30 -3.39 11.98 0.33
CA VAL A 30 -4.01 10.83 -0.38
C VAL A 30 -5.12 11.27 -1.34
N ALA A 31 -5.91 12.28 -0.98
CA ALA A 31 -6.95 12.83 -1.85
C ALA A 31 -6.37 13.56 -3.08
N SER A 32 -5.43 14.50 -2.87
CA SER A 32 -4.79 15.24 -3.97
C SER A 32 -3.95 14.35 -4.88
N ASP A 33 -3.33 13.32 -4.32
CA ASP A 33 -2.46 12.41 -5.06
C ASP A 33 -3.28 11.45 -5.92
N VAL A 34 -4.45 11.02 -5.43
CA VAL A 34 -5.42 10.24 -6.20
C VAL A 34 -5.96 11.06 -7.37
N ASP A 35 -6.22 12.35 -7.19
CA ASP A 35 -6.70 13.20 -8.27
C ASP A 35 -5.59 13.52 -9.28
N LEU A 36 -4.36 13.75 -8.84
CA LEU A 36 -3.19 13.88 -9.71
C LEU A 36 -2.94 12.57 -10.49
N LEU A 37 -3.11 11.42 -9.84
CA LEU A 37 -2.93 10.11 -10.47
C LEU A 37 -4.02 9.84 -11.51
N LYS A 38 -5.26 10.27 -11.26
CA LYS A 38 -6.34 10.24 -12.27
C LYS A 38 -5.96 11.13 -13.46
N GLU A 39 -5.51 12.37 -13.22
CA GLU A 39 -5.10 13.28 -14.27
C GLU A 39 -3.99 12.69 -15.14
N VAL A 40 -2.96 12.10 -14.52
CA VAL A 40 -1.86 11.41 -15.23
C VAL A 40 -2.32 10.13 -15.94
N MET A 41 -3.30 9.40 -15.39
CA MET A 41 -3.90 8.23 -16.05
C MET A 41 -4.67 8.59 -17.32
N PHE A 42 -5.29 9.78 -17.37
CA PHE A 42 -6.05 10.25 -18.52
C PHE A 42 -5.19 10.95 -19.58
N VAL A 43 -3.95 11.33 -19.23
CA VAL A 43 -2.92 11.66 -20.23
C VAL A 43 -2.44 10.34 -20.83
N SER A 44 -2.98 9.95 -21.98
CA SER A 44 -2.54 8.77 -22.75
C SER A 44 -1.03 8.81 -22.98
N PRO A 45 -0.20 8.03 -22.26
CA PRO A 45 1.24 7.97 -22.50
C PRO A 45 1.58 7.01 -23.64
N TYR A 46 0.58 6.31 -24.20
CA TYR A 46 0.76 5.13 -25.03
C TYR A 46 0.52 5.35 -26.53
N ASP A 47 0.30 6.60 -26.97
CA ASP A 47 0.24 6.91 -28.41
C ASP A 47 1.63 7.06 -29.06
N CYS A 48 2.70 6.75 -28.33
CA CYS A 48 4.04 6.64 -28.91
C CYS A 48 4.29 5.22 -29.45
N GLN A 49 4.68 5.11 -30.72
CA GLN A 49 5.12 3.85 -31.29
C GLN A 49 6.30 3.29 -30.48
N TYR A 50 6.28 1.99 -30.22
CA TYR A 50 7.30 1.28 -29.44
C TYR A 50 8.72 1.68 -29.91
N GLY A 51 9.47 2.37 -29.05
CA GLY A 51 10.84 2.84 -29.35
C GLY A 51 11.03 4.37 -29.44
N GLN A 52 9.98 5.19 -29.38
CA GLN A 52 10.12 6.66 -29.36
C GLN A 52 9.94 7.24 -27.94
N ILE A 53 11.04 7.34 -27.18
CA ILE A 53 11.12 8.12 -25.93
C ILE A 53 11.97 9.39 -26.07
N ALA A 54 12.71 9.54 -27.15
CA ALA A 54 13.66 10.65 -27.32
C ALA A 54 13.07 11.87 -28.03
N LYS A 55 12.08 11.70 -28.92
CA LYS A 55 11.68 12.74 -29.88
C LYS A 55 10.92 13.95 -29.28
N ARG A 56 10.62 13.93 -27.97
CA ARG A 56 9.99 15.07 -27.27
C ARG A 56 11.00 15.99 -26.57
N TRP A 57 12.27 15.59 -26.49
CA TRP A 57 13.33 16.33 -25.80
C TRP A 57 14.47 16.77 -26.73
N GLU A 58 14.34 16.54 -28.03
CA GLU A 58 15.31 16.96 -29.07
C GLU A 58 14.66 18.00 -30.00
N ASP A 59 14.08 19.05 -29.42
CA ASP A 59 13.80 20.28 -30.16
C ASP A 59 14.76 21.35 -29.62
N ASP A 60 16.04 21.25 -29.96
CA ASP A 60 17.05 22.33 -29.95
C ASP A 60 18.39 21.77 -30.45
N ASP A 61 18.54 21.60 -31.78
CA ASP A 61 19.76 22.01 -32.51
C ASP A 61 19.56 21.84 -34.03
N PRO A 62 19.88 22.87 -34.85
CA PRO A 62 19.67 22.84 -36.29
C PRO A 62 20.70 21.96 -37.02
N GLU A 63 20.18 21.30 -38.06
CA GLU A 63 20.88 20.41 -38.98
C GLU A 63 22.10 21.02 -39.69
N GLU A 64 23.13 20.19 -39.93
CA GLU A 64 23.78 19.95 -41.24
C GLU A 64 24.89 18.90 -41.07
N SER A 65 24.69 17.65 -41.52
CA SER A 65 25.22 17.12 -42.80
C SER A 65 26.67 17.50 -43.10
N ASP A 66 27.61 16.54 -42.98
CA ASP A 66 28.30 16.01 -44.17
C ASP A 66 29.28 14.86 -43.88
N SER A 67 28.90 13.71 -44.43
CA SER A 67 29.67 12.77 -45.25
C SER A 67 31.21 12.70 -45.18
N ALA A 68 31.66 11.45 -44.99
CA ALA A 68 32.80 10.79 -45.65
C ALA A 68 34.24 11.10 -45.17
N ALA A 69 34.79 10.16 -44.40
CA ALA A 69 36.15 9.65 -44.63
C ALA A 69 36.37 8.30 -43.94
N THR A 70 36.42 7.22 -44.71
CA THR A 70 36.99 5.92 -44.28
C THR A 70 38.52 5.95 -44.48
N PRO A 71 39.35 5.64 -43.47
CA PRO A 71 40.75 5.35 -43.69
C PRO A 71 40.99 3.84 -43.63
N SER A 72 41.12 3.24 -44.82
CA SER A 72 41.72 1.92 -45.03
C SER A 72 43.10 1.84 -44.36
N LYS A 73 43.28 0.96 -43.36
CA LYS A 73 44.61 0.56 -42.88
C LYS A 73 44.61 -0.85 -42.26
N LYS A 74 45.20 -1.77 -43.01
CA LYS A 74 46.01 -2.94 -42.60
C LYS A 74 45.39 -3.85 -41.52
N VAL A 75 44.80 -4.95 -41.98
CA VAL A 75 44.48 -6.14 -41.16
C VAL A 75 45.79 -6.75 -40.63
N LYS A 76 46.15 -6.36 -39.42
CA LYS A 76 47.15 -7.04 -38.58
C LYS A 76 46.40 -8.13 -37.81
N LYS A 77 46.99 -9.33 -37.73
CA LYS A 77 46.47 -10.50 -36.99
C LYS A 77 46.30 -10.18 -35.49
N GLU A 78 45.19 -9.56 -35.11
CA GLU A 78 44.77 -9.37 -33.70
C GLU A 78 43.28 -9.70 -33.49
N GLY A 79 42.59 -10.25 -34.50
CA GLY A 79 41.13 -10.49 -34.44
C GLY A 79 40.69 -11.67 -33.58
N ARG A 80 41.59 -12.52 -33.08
CA ARG A 80 41.20 -13.74 -32.35
C ARG A 80 40.93 -13.51 -30.86
N GLY A 81 41.53 -12.47 -30.26
CA GLY A 81 41.30 -12.08 -28.86
C GLY A 81 39.99 -11.31 -28.70
N ALA A 82 39.81 -10.24 -29.48
CA ALA A 82 38.63 -9.37 -29.41
C ALA A 82 37.30 -10.11 -29.67
N ILE A 83 37.26 -11.05 -30.63
CA ILE A 83 36.05 -11.86 -30.90
C ILE A 83 35.75 -12.82 -29.74
N LYS A 84 36.79 -13.35 -29.07
CA LYS A 84 36.63 -14.24 -27.92
C LYS A 84 36.08 -13.50 -26.70
N ASP A 85 36.49 -12.25 -26.52
CA ASP A 85 36.01 -11.39 -25.43
C ASP A 85 34.54 -11.00 -25.65
N VAL A 86 34.16 -10.64 -26.87
CA VAL A 86 32.75 -10.36 -27.22
C VAL A 86 31.88 -11.61 -27.05
N ALA A 87 32.35 -12.79 -27.46
CA ALA A 87 31.62 -14.04 -27.25
C ALA A 87 31.44 -14.37 -25.76
N SER A 88 32.46 -14.12 -24.93
CA SER A 88 32.37 -14.29 -23.48
C SER A 88 31.30 -13.38 -22.87
N VAL A 89 31.29 -12.10 -23.25
CA VAL A 89 30.31 -11.12 -22.75
C VAL A 89 28.88 -11.52 -23.12
N VAL A 90 28.66 -12.04 -24.33
CA VAL A 90 27.33 -12.53 -24.76
C VAL A 90 26.89 -13.76 -23.95
N VAL A 91 27.82 -14.67 -23.61
CA VAL A 91 27.53 -15.82 -22.74
C VAL A 91 27.14 -15.36 -21.34
N ASP A 92 27.89 -14.41 -20.77
CA ASP A 92 27.60 -13.85 -19.44
C ASP A 92 26.23 -13.15 -19.43
N PHE A 93 25.91 -12.37 -20.48
CA PHE A 93 24.61 -11.71 -20.60
C PHE A 93 23.47 -12.70 -20.76
N THR A 94 23.68 -13.78 -21.53
CA THR A 94 22.70 -14.86 -21.68
C THR A 94 22.44 -15.55 -20.33
N SER A 95 23.50 -15.85 -19.58
CA SER A 95 23.41 -16.41 -18.24
C SER A 95 22.67 -15.48 -17.26
N ILE A 96 22.91 -14.17 -17.34
CA ILE A 96 22.20 -13.19 -16.51
C ILE A 96 20.72 -13.19 -16.84
N ILE A 97 20.34 -13.22 -18.12
CA ILE A 97 18.93 -13.27 -18.53
C ILE A 97 18.24 -14.53 -18.02
N GLU A 98 18.88 -15.69 -18.16
CA GLU A 98 18.33 -16.96 -17.67
C GLU A 98 18.12 -16.94 -16.15
N SER A 99 19.09 -16.43 -15.39
CA SER A 99 18.97 -16.27 -13.94
C SER A 99 17.87 -15.27 -13.55
N SER A 100 17.70 -14.20 -14.33
CA SER A 100 16.68 -13.18 -14.10
C SER A 100 15.26 -13.70 -14.40
N ASN A 101 15.11 -14.52 -15.44
CA ASN A 101 13.84 -15.19 -15.74
C ASN A 101 13.46 -16.20 -14.65
N LYS A 102 14.43 -17.00 -14.19
CA LYS A 102 14.22 -17.93 -13.07
C LYS A 102 13.81 -17.18 -11.80
N LEU A 103 14.51 -16.10 -11.45
CA LEU A 103 14.20 -15.30 -10.27
C LEU A 103 12.78 -14.71 -10.34
N LYS A 104 12.38 -14.15 -11.50
CA LYS A 104 11.02 -13.64 -11.70
C LYS A 104 9.97 -14.73 -11.57
N GLN A 105 10.25 -15.93 -12.08
CA GLN A 105 9.34 -17.06 -11.96
C GLN A 105 9.16 -17.48 -10.50
N ASP A 106 10.26 -17.57 -9.75
CA ASP A 106 10.23 -17.90 -8.32
C ASP A 106 9.46 -16.83 -7.53
N GLU A 107 9.68 -15.55 -7.82
CA GLU A 107 8.95 -14.44 -7.18
C GLU A 107 7.43 -14.48 -7.49
N ILE A 108 7.05 -14.79 -8.73
CA ILE A 108 5.64 -14.95 -9.10
C ILE A 108 5.03 -16.14 -8.35
N SER A 109 5.76 -17.24 -8.21
CA SER A 109 5.28 -18.41 -7.48
C SER A 109 5.09 -18.11 -5.99
N ALA A 110 6.05 -17.43 -5.36
CA ALA A 110 5.98 -17.02 -3.97
C ALA A 110 4.81 -16.06 -3.73
N LYS A 111 4.62 -15.06 -4.61
CA LYS A 111 3.49 -14.12 -4.51
C LYS A 111 2.14 -14.81 -4.66
N LYS A 112 2.02 -15.82 -5.52
CA LYS A 112 0.79 -16.62 -5.65
C LYS A 112 0.50 -17.45 -4.40
N GLU A 113 1.53 -18.02 -3.79
CA GLU A 113 1.38 -18.75 -2.54
C GLU A 113 0.99 -17.83 -1.39
N GLU A 114 1.65 -16.66 -1.28
CA GLU A 114 1.36 -15.65 -0.28
C GLU A 114 -0.10 -15.18 -0.35
N THR A 115 -0.61 -14.88 -1.55
CA THR A 115 -2.02 -14.48 -1.71
C THR A 115 -2.98 -15.60 -1.37
N ALA A 116 -2.68 -16.85 -1.74
CA ALA A 116 -3.50 -18.01 -1.37
C ALA A 116 -3.52 -18.27 0.14
N VAL A 117 -2.39 -18.05 0.84
CA VAL A 117 -2.31 -18.14 2.30
C VAL A 117 -3.08 -17.00 2.95
N ALA A 118 -2.96 -15.77 2.45
CA ALA A 118 -3.68 -14.61 2.97
C ALA A 118 -5.21 -14.78 2.87
N GLN A 119 -5.70 -15.31 1.75
CA GLN A 119 -7.13 -15.63 1.57
C GLN A 119 -7.62 -16.66 2.58
N ARG A 120 -6.90 -17.78 2.72
CA ARG A 120 -7.25 -18.82 3.73
C ARG A 120 -7.21 -18.27 5.15
N ARG A 121 -6.26 -17.39 5.47
CA ARG A 121 -6.20 -16.74 6.77
C ARG A 121 -7.43 -15.88 7.04
N HIS A 122 -7.87 -15.10 6.05
CA HIS A 122 -9.07 -14.28 6.14
C HIS A 122 -10.33 -15.14 6.42
N GLU A 123 -10.50 -16.23 5.66
CA GLU A 123 -11.62 -17.16 5.85
C GLU A 123 -11.64 -17.76 7.27
N LEU A 124 -10.48 -18.14 7.80
CA LEU A 124 -10.37 -18.69 9.16
C LEU A 124 -10.69 -17.62 10.23
N ASP A 125 -10.30 -16.37 10.01
CA ASP A 125 -10.58 -15.28 10.94
C ASP A 125 -12.10 -14.95 10.95
N GLU A 126 -12.79 -15.02 9.81
CA GLU A 126 -14.25 -14.92 9.75
C GLU A 126 -14.93 -16.05 10.53
N GLN A 127 -14.46 -17.29 10.35
CA GLN A 127 -15.01 -18.45 11.08
C GLN A 127 -14.83 -18.32 12.58
N ARG A 128 -13.66 -17.84 13.04
CA ARG A 128 -13.39 -17.60 14.45
C ARG A 128 -14.32 -16.54 15.02
N TYR A 129 -14.54 -15.45 14.29
CA TYR A 129 -15.48 -14.41 14.70
C TYR A 129 -16.90 -14.96 14.86
N LEU A 130 -17.38 -15.75 13.90
CA LEU A 130 -18.71 -16.35 13.97
C LEU A 130 -18.85 -17.31 15.15
N LEU A 131 -17.80 -18.10 15.44
CA LEU A 131 -17.78 -19.00 16.58
C LEU A 131 -17.82 -18.22 17.90
N GLU A 132 -16.97 -17.21 18.07
CA GLU A 132 -16.94 -16.39 19.28
C GLU A 132 -18.28 -15.69 19.51
N LYS A 133 -18.90 -15.19 18.44
CA LYS A 133 -20.23 -14.59 18.49
C LYS A 133 -21.28 -15.59 18.96
N ALA A 134 -21.32 -16.79 18.36
CA ALA A 134 -22.26 -17.84 18.73
C ALA A 134 -22.06 -18.31 20.18
N GLU A 135 -20.81 -18.45 20.63
CA GLU A 135 -20.48 -18.80 22.00
C GLU A 135 -20.99 -17.74 22.99
N ARG A 136 -20.76 -16.46 22.68
CA ARG A 136 -21.23 -15.35 23.52
C ARG A 136 -22.75 -15.32 23.62
N GLU A 137 -23.44 -15.51 22.50
CA GLU A 137 -24.91 -15.60 22.46
C GLU A 137 -25.42 -16.81 23.26
N ALA A 138 -24.78 -17.98 23.15
CA ALA A 138 -25.15 -19.17 23.92
C ALA A 138 -24.98 -18.94 25.44
N ARG A 139 -23.87 -18.32 25.86
CA ARG A 139 -23.65 -17.97 27.28
C ARG A 139 -24.72 -17.01 27.80
N PHE A 140 -25.07 -16.00 27.01
CA PHE A 140 -26.12 -15.06 27.38
C PHE A 140 -27.48 -15.74 27.52
N GLN A 141 -27.83 -16.65 26.61
CA GLN A 141 -29.09 -17.39 26.70
C GLN A 141 -29.16 -18.31 27.92
N LEU A 142 -28.03 -18.96 28.26
CA LEU A 142 -27.95 -19.78 29.45
C LEU A 142 -28.18 -18.93 30.71
N GLU A 143 -27.44 -17.82 30.87
CA GLU A 143 -27.63 -16.92 32.01
C GLU A 143 -29.07 -16.40 32.08
N ARG A 144 -29.67 -16.02 30.94
CA ARG A 144 -31.06 -15.60 30.89
C ARG A 144 -32.01 -16.68 31.39
N SER A 145 -31.87 -17.92 30.89
CA SER A 145 -32.71 -19.04 31.30
C SER A 145 -32.57 -19.36 32.79
N GLU A 146 -31.35 -19.27 33.34
CA GLU A 146 -31.10 -19.47 34.76
C GLU A 146 -31.79 -18.40 35.61
N ARG A 147 -31.72 -17.12 35.19
CA ARG A 147 -32.44 -16.04 35.88
C ARG A 147 -33.95 -16.21 35.81
N GLU A 148 -34.47 -16.69 34.69
CA GLU A 148 -35.90 -17.00 34.54
C GLU A 148 -36.34 -18.09 35.54
N VAL A 149 -35.56 -19.18 35.67
CA VAL A 149 -35.82 -20.24 36.67
C VAL A 149 -35.75 -19.71 38.10
N GLN A 150 -34.76 -18.88 38.42
CA GLN A 150 -34.66 -18.26 39.75
C GLN A 150 -35.89 -17.39 40.06
N LEU A 151 -36.36 -16.61 39.09
CA LEU A 151 -37.56 -15.79 39.25
C LEU A 151 -38.83 -16.62 39.41
N GLU A 152 -38.96 -17.72 38.67
CA GLU A 152 -40.08 -18.66 38.82
C GLU A 152 -40.11 -19.30 40.21
N PHE A 153 -38.96 -19.70 40.74
CA PHE A 153 -38.85 -20.24 42.09
C PHE A 153 -39.32 -19.23 43.16
N ILE A 154 -38.88 -17.97 43.03
CA ILE A 154 -39.29 -16.90 43.96
C ILE A 154 -40.80 -16.65 43.85
N ARG A 155 -41.34 -16.57 42.63
CA ARG A 155 -42.79 -16.40 42.41
C ARG A 155 -43.60 -17.53 43.05
N SER A 156 -43.20 -18.78 42.82
CA SER A 156 -43.83 -19.95 43.44
C SER A 156 -43.80 -19.89 44.96
N THR A 157 -42.69 -19.43 45.55
CA THR A 157 -42.55 -19.30 47.01
C THR A 157 -43.51 -18.23 47.56
N ILE A 158 -43.62 -17.08 46.87
CA ILE A 158 -44.54 -16.00 47.24
C ILE A 158 -46.00 -16.46 47.15
N GLU A 159 -46.37 -17.18 46.09
CA GLU A 159 -47.72 -17.72 45.91
C GLU A 159 -48.07 -18.72 47.02
N LEU A 160 -47.14 -19.60 47.39
CA LEU A 160 -47.32 -20.53 48.50
C LEU A 160 -47.56 -19.77 49.82
N MET A 161 -46.72 -18.78 50.14
CA MET A 161 -46.87 -17.95 51.35
C MET A 161 -48.20 -17.21 51.38
N ARG A 162 -48.66 -16.67 50.23
CA ARG A 162 -49.96 -16.01 50.12
C ARG A 162 -51.11 -17.01 50.35
N SER A 163 -51.02 -18.22 49.81
CA SER A 163 -52.05 -19.25 50.00
C SER A 163 -52.17 -19.71 51.46
N LEU A 164 -51.04 -19.74 52.18
CA LEU A 164 -51.00 -20.07 53.60
C LEU A 164 -51.55 -18.91 54.46
N GLY A 165 -51.21 -17.67 54.12
CA GLY A 165 -51.73 -16.48 54.79
C GLY A 165 -53.25 -16.28 54.62
N ASN A 166 -53.83 -16.72 53.50
CA ASN A 166 -55.26 -16.63 53.23
C ASN A 166 -56.11 -17.75 53.88
N LYS A 167 -55.48 -18.72 54.56
CA LYS A 167 -56.16 -19.84 55.25
C LYS A 167 -56.30 -19.64 56.76
N ILE A 168 -55.85 -18.50 57.28
CA ILE A 168 -56.03 -18.03 58.66
C ILE A 168 -57.12 -16.96 58.63
#